data_AF-A0A3E0HHZ4-F1
#
_entry.id   AF-A0A3E0HHZ4-F1
#
_cell.length_a   1.000
_cell.length_b   1.000
_cell.length_c   1.000
_cell.angle_alpha   90.00
_cell.angle_beta   90.00
_cell.angle_gamma   90.00
#
_symmetry.space_group_name_H-M   'P 1'
#
loop_
_entity.id
_entity.type
_entity.pdbx_description
1 polymer ?
#
loop_
_entity_poly.entity_id
_entity_poly.type
_entity_poly.pdbx_seq_one_letter_code
_entity_poly.pdbx_strand_id
1 'polypeptide(L)'
;MRTPRRTLALLSTIACAALLGLTIPASGANPSHDPDSWQANSVGGDEENEEVVANPAAVTASCGVERWAVKTGTDADAGKITLQSTSNSTIAALTSLPAPSSLPSDNRVQPTETTVFRVQATLTEYKLETDSDFHLVLSDGSGHTMIAEIPDPACVGAGSPLASSIQKARSEFTAKYTPTSSFKTANVPVTITGVGFFDFLHGQTGVAPNGIELHSVLDVQFGSGGGGSVSVTNPGDQTGVVGTATGVQVSASDTAGGTLAYSAAGLPAGLSINSSSGLVSGTPTTAGASTVTVTATDSTGPSGSTTFHWTINPAGGGGCTATQLLGNPGFETGSASPWSTSSGVISNDTSEPPHSGGYDAWLDGYGSTHTDTLSQQVTLPSGCTTYALSYWLHVDTAEPTTTAYDTLTVQILNGSGSVLSTPATYSNKDAAAGYVQHSVDLSAYQGQTITVKFTGAEDSVKQTSFVLDDTALTVS
;
A
#
# COMPACT_ATOMS: atom_id res chain seq x y z
N MET A 1 -34.08 20.48 31.83
CA MET A 1 -35.01 19.37 32.16
C MET A 1 -34.19 18.11 32.34
N ARG A 2 -34.20 17.54 33.55
CA ARG A 2 -33.39 16.39 33.98
C ARG A 2 -34.26 15.13 34.05
N THR A 3 -33.59 13.98 33.84
CA THR A 3 -33.84 12.61 34.38
C THR A 3 -35.01 11.77 33.81
N PRO A 4 -35.00 10.41 33.99
CA PRO A 4 -33.94 9.52 34.52
C PRO A 4 -33.71 8.17 33.80
N ARG A 5 -32.57 7.55 34.16
CA ARG A 5 -32.21 6.12 34.05
C ARG A 5 -33.08 5.23 34.96
N ARG A 6 -33.24 3.95 34.62
CA ARG A 6 -33.64 2.88 35.56
C ARG A 6 -32.72 1.66 35.44
N THR A 7 -32.14 1.31 36.57
CA THR A 7 -31.42 0.07 36.90
C THR A 7 -32.43 -0.91 37.51
N LEU A 8 -32.33 -2.21 37.24
CA LEU A 8 -33.04 -3.23 38.02
C LEU A 8 -32.13 -4.45 38.24
N ALA A 9 -31.83 -4.73 39.51
CA ALA A 9 -31.19 -5.95 40.00
C ALA A 9 -32.29 -6.91 40.49
N LEU A 10 -32.10 -8.22 40.35
CA LEU A 10 -32.95 -9.23 40.96
C LEU A 10 -32.10 -10.28 41.70
N LEU A 11 -32.51 -10.55 42.94
CA LEU A 11 -31.92 -11.50 43.89
C LEU A 11 -32.36 -12.96 43.63
N SER A 12 -31.42 -13.88 43.85
CA SER A 12 -31.43 -15.09 44.70
C SER A 12 -32.71 -15.95 44.84
N THR A 13 -32.56 -17.26 44.58
CA THR A 13 -33.01 -18.34 45.49
C THR A 13 -32.23 -19.65 45.26
N ILE A 14 -31.79 -20.25 46.37
CA ILE A 14 -31.18 -21.58 46.51
C ILE A 14 -32.29 -22.59 46.85
N ALA A 15 -32.24 -23.79 46.27
CA ALA A 15 -33.01 -24.95 46.75
C ALA A 15 -32.11 -26.19 46.79
N CYS A 16 -32.07 -26.83 47.95
CA CYS A 16 -31.35 -28.06 48.27
C CYS A 16 -32.37 -29.19 48.42
N ALA A 17 -32.08 -30.38 47.89
CA ALA A 17 -32.81 -31.61 48.24
C ALA A 17 -31.87 -32.83 48.18
N ALA A 18 -31.75 -33.50 49.33
CA ALA A 18 -31.24 -34.87 49.49
C ALA A 18 -32.31 -35.87 49.00
N LEU A 19 -32.17 -37.20 48.90
CA LEU A 19 -31.41 -38.22 49.61
C LEU A 19 -31.74 -39.56 48.86
N LEU A 20 -30.85 -40.56 48.82
CA LEU A 20 -31.16 -41.99 49.06
C LEU A 20 -29.98 -42.90 48.67
N GLY A 21 -29.46 -43.62 49.66
CA GLY A 21 -28.49 -44.68 49.49
C GLY A 21 -29.12 -46.07 49.39
N LEU A 22 -28.35 -47.02 48.89
CA LEU A 22 -28.52 -48.46 49.08
C LEU A 22 -27.16 -49.17 48.96
N THR A 23 -26.91 -50.11 49.86
CA THR A 23 -25.62 -50.79 50.16
C THR A 23 -25.58 -52.27 49.73
N ILE A 24 -24.46 -52.72 49.12
CA ILE A 24 -23.55 -53.90 49.42
C ILE A 24 -24.16 -55.34 49.40
N PRO A 25 -23.49 -56.50 49.02
CA PRO A 25 -22.04 -56.94 49.02
C PRO A 25 -21.53 -57.58 47.69
N ALA A 26 -20.23 -57.82 47.36
CA ALA A 26 -18.96 -58.27 47.97
C ALA A 26 -18.59 -59.76 47.68
N SER A 27 -17.55 -59.98 46.86
CA SER A 27 -16.62 -61.16 46.82
C SER A 27 -15.59 -60.91 45.69
N GLY A 28 -14.27 -61.11 45.77
CA GLY A 28 -13.34 -61.59 46.78
C GLY A 28 -11.93 -61.69 46.15
N ALA A 29 -10.92 -61.80 47.01
CA ALA A 29 -9.51 -62.22 46.77
C ALA A 29 -8.47 -61.19 46.25
N ASN A 30 -7.49 -60.93 47.13
CA ASN A 30 -6.20 -60.26 46.98
C ASN A 30 -5.14 -61.27 46.44
N PRO A 31 -3.99 -60.86 45.86
CA PRO A 31 -2.84 -60.54 46.72
C PRO A 31 -1.94 -59.37 46.25
N SER A 32 -1.74 -58.42 47.18
CA SER A 32 -0.51 -57.72 47.55
C SER A 32 0.40 -57.14 46.45
N HIS A 33 0.30 -55.82 46.26
CA HIS A 33 1.48 -54.96 46.17
C HIS A 33 1.34 -53.84 47.20
N ASP A 34 2.35 -53.72 48.04
CA ASP A 34 2.47 -52.85 49.22
C ASP A 34 2.61 -51.36 48.79
N PRO A 35 1.80 -50.41 49.29
CA PRO A 35 1.94 -49.00 48.93
C PRO A 35 2.87 -48.19 49.84
N ASP A 36 3.48 -48.77 50.89
CA ASP A 36 4.27 -47.99 51.86
C ASP A 36 5.75 -48.43 51.91
N SER A 37 6.53 -48.08 50.88
CA SER A 37 7.99 -47.98 51.02
C SER A 37 8.63 -47.03 50.01
N TRP A 38 8.18 -45.77 49.98
CA TRP A 38 8.96 -44.71 49.35
C TRP A 38 9.40 -43.72 50.41
N GLN A 39 10.52 -44.05 51.05
CA GLN A 39 11.29 -43.07 51.80
C GLN A 39 11.69 -41.96 50.83
N ALA A 40 11.00 -40.82 50.94
CA ALA A 40 11.38 -39.58 50.31
C ALA A 40 12.80 -39.21 50.77
N ASN A 41 13.78 -39.42 49.90
CA ASN A 41 14.99 -38.61 49.96
C ASN A 41 14.62 -37.25 49.36
N SER A 42 14.03 -36.41 50.20
CA SER A 42 13.85 -35.00 49.94
C SER A 42 15.22 -34.34 49.85
N VAL A 43 15.70 -34.13 48.63
CA VAL A 43 16.81 -33.22 48.34
C VAL A 43 16.31 -32.21 47.32
N GLY A 44 15.80 -31.08 47.81
CA GLY A 44 15.76 -29.78 47.11
C GLY A 44 14.85 -29.62 45.89
N GLY A 45 13.72 -28.94 46.07
CA GLY A 45 13.38 -27.75 45.28
C GLY A 45 12.93 -27.84 43.83
N ASP A 46 12.86 -29.01 43.20
CA ASP A 46 12.45 -29.10 41.79
C ASP A 46 10.91 -29.27 41.68
N GLU A 47 10.26 -28.37 40.95
CA GLU A 47 8.79 -28.32 40.80
C GLU A 47 8.21 -29.47 39.95
N GLU A 48 9.08 -30.26 39.30
CA GLU A 48 8.75 -31.33 38.37
C GLU A 48 9.52 -32.60 38.78
N ASN A 49 8.84 -33.58 39.38
CA ASN A 49 9.45 -34.88 39.69
C ASN A 49 9.48 -35.74 38.43
N GLU A 50 10.44 -35.50 37.55
CA GLU A 50 10.63 -36.28 36.32
C GLU A 50 11.34 -37.61 36.61
N GLU A 51 10.82 -38.70 36.05
CA GLU A 51 11.49 -40.00 36.10
C GLU A 51 12.63 -40.04 35.08
N VAL A 52 13.84 -40.35 35.58
CA VAL A 52 15.06 -40.39 34.77
C VAL A 52 15.80 -41.71 34.84
N VAL A 53 16.50 -42.05 33.75
CA VAL A 53 17.44 -43.17 33.66
C VAL A 53 18.86 -42.66 33.41
N ALA A 54 19.86 -43.31 33.99
CA ALA A 54 21.25 -42.90 33.85
C ALA A 54 21.77 -43.05 32.41
N ASN A 55 22.34 -41.98 31.85
CA ASN A 55 23.05 -41.96 30.58
C ASN A 55 24.27 -41.03 30.67
N PRO A 56 25.49 -41.56 30.86
CA PRO A 56 26.70 -40.74 31.01
C PRO A 56 27.05 -39.84 29.83
N ALA A 57 26.45 -40.04 28.65
CA ALA A 57 26.67 -39.22 27.47
C ALA A 57 25.77 -37.96 27.44
N ALA A 58 24.70 -37.93 28.23
CA ALA A 58 23.77 -36.81 28.31
C ALA A 58 24.32 -35.69 29.22
N VAL A 59 23.86 -34.45 29.01
CA VAL A 59 24.40 -33.27 29.72
C VAL A 59 24.24 -33.36 31.23
N THR A 60 23.12 -33.88 31.75
CA THR A 60 22.92 -34.11 33.20
C THR A 60 23.28 -35.52 33.66
N ALA A 61 23.85 -36.34 32.77
CA ALA A 61 24.06 -37.77 32.94
C ALA A 61 22.77 -38.61 33.11
N SER A 62 21.62 -38.06 32.71
CA SER A 62 20.31 -38.72 32.73
C SER A 62 19.49 -38.42 31.46
N CYS A 63 18.57 -39.32 31.13
CA CYS A 63 17.54 -39.16 30.10
C CYS A 63 16.15 -39.41 30.68
N GLY A 64 15.12 -38.86 30.04
CA GLY A 64 13.73 -39.05 30.45
C GLY A 64 13.23 -40.49 30.25
N VAL A 65 12.17 -40.84 30.97
CA VAL A 65 11.54 -42.17 30.89
C VAL A 65 10.10 -42.08 30.38
N GLU A 66 9.34 -41.10 30.85
CA GLU A 66 7.91 -41.00 30.55
C GLU A 66 7.65 -40.70 29.07
N ARG A 67 7.00 -41.66 28.38
CA ARG A 67 6.72 -41.61 26.93
C ARG A 67 7.94 -41.20 26.09
N TRP A 68 9.15 -41.52 26.55
CA TRP A 68 10.40 -41.02 25.98
C TRP A 68 10.58 -41.38 24.50
N ALA A 69 10.08 -42.56 24.10
CA ALA A 69 10.11 -43.00 22.72
C ALA A 69 9.26 -42.10 21.80
N VAL A 70 8.13 -41.58 22.28
CA VAL A 70 7.27 -40.64 21.55
C VAL A 70 7.92 -39.26 21.54
N LYS A 71 8.44 -38.81 22.68
CA LYS A 71 9.17 -37.55 22.83
C LYS A 71 10.34 -37.45 21.82
N THR A 72 11.12 -38.53 21.65
CA THR A 72 12.33 -38.56 20.80
C THR A 72 12.19 -39.22 19.43
N GLY A 73 11.03 -39.78 19.08
CA GLY A 73 10.78 -40.37 17.75
C GLY A 73 11.37 -41.77 17.57
N THR A 74 11.46 -42.56 18.61
CA THR A 74 11.84 -43.99 18.53
C THR A 74 10.65 -44.92 18.77
N ASP A 75 9.45 -44.37 18.94
CA ASP A 75 8.21 -45.12 19.13
C ASP A 75 7.78 -45.87 17.86
N ALA A 76 6.87 -46.83 18.03
CA ALA A 76 6.35 -47.65 16.94
C ALA A 76 5.67 -46.83 15.81
N ASP A 77 5.20 -45.62 16.13
CA ASP A 77 4.48 -44.73 15.23
C ASP A 77 5.33 -43.55 14.71
N ALA A 78 6.63 -43.50 15.01
CA ALA A 78 7.53 -42.40 14.60
C ALA A 78 7.55 -42.18 13.08
N GLY A 79 7.42 -43.24 12.29
CA GLY A 79 7.32 -43.17 10.83
C GLY A 79 6.05 -42.49 10.29
N LYS A 80 5.05 -42.23 11.15
CA LYS A 80 3.81 -41.54 10.81
C LYS A 80 3.90 -40.02 10.95
N ILE A 81 5.00 -39.49 11.49
CA ILE A 81 5.22 -38.05 11.60
C ILE A 81 5.39 -37.46 10.19
N THR A 82 4.60 -36.44 9.88
CA THR A 82 4.57 -35.80 8.56
C THR A 82 5.68 -34.75 8.39
N LEU A 83 6.95 -35.17 8.43
CA LEU A 83 8.12 -34.28 8.44
C LEU A 83 8.28 -33.38 7.19
N GLN A 84 7.64 -33.74 6.08
CA GLN A 84 7.67 -32.96 4.83
C GLN A 84 6.62 -31.85 4.80
N SER A 85 5.78 -31.75 5.83
CA SER A 85 4.72 -30.77 5.97
C SER A 85 4.87 -30.05 7.31
N THR A 86 4.50 -28.78 7.35
CA THR A 86 4.45 -28.00 8.59
C THR A 86 3.15 -27.25 8.66
N SER A 87 2.41 -27.45 9.75
CA SER A 87 1.15 -26.79 10.03
C SER A 87 1.40 -25.54 10.87
N ASN A 88 1.17 -24.35 10.30
CA ASN A 88 1.20 -23.12 11.06
C ASN A 88 0.04 -23.10 12.08
N SER A 89 0.34 -22.78 13.34
CA SER A 89 -0.65 -22.72 14.42
C SER A 89 -0.31 -21.61 15.41
N THR A 90 -1.22 -21.36 16.35
CA THR A 90 -1.03 -20.43 17.47
C THR A 90 -1.09 -21.18 18.79
N ILE A 91 -0.52 -20.61 19.86
CA ILE A 91 -0.64 -21.17 21.21
C ILE A 91 -2.12 -21.30 21.60
N ALA A 92 -2.93 -20.27 21.35
CA ALA A 92 -4.37 -20.30 21.59
C ALA A 92 -5.08 -21.45 20.85
N ALA A 93 -4.72 -21.72 19.59
CA ALA A 93 -5.32 -22.81 18.83
C ALA A 93 -4.92 -24.19 19.39
N LEU A 94 -3.64 -24.39 19.68
CA LEU A 94 -3.13 -25.65 20.23
C LEU A 94 -3.68 -25.93 21.63
N THR A 95 -3.68 -24.93 22.51
CA THR A 95 -4.20 -25.03 23.89
C THR A 95 -5.72 -25.26 23.93
N SER A 96 -6.43 -24.98 22.84
CA SER A 96 -7.87 -25.25 22.71
C SER A 96 -8.22 -26.67 22.23
N LEU A 97 -7.22 -27.47 21.83
CA LEU A 97 -7.45 -28.83 21.37
C LEU A 97 -7.99 -29.72 22.52
N PRO A 98 -8.91 -30.66 22.24
CA PRO A 98 -9.37 -31.60 23.26
C PRO A 98 -8.19 -32.43 23.78
N ALA A 99 -8.02 -32.45 25.11
CA ALA A 99 -7.06 -33.36 25.74
C ALA A 99 -7.49 -34.82 25.49
N PRO A 100 -6.56 -35.72 25.14
CA PRO A 100 -6.87 -37.12 24.92
C PRO A 100 -7.28 -37.81 26.23
N SER A 101 -8.18 -38.79 26.15
CA SER A 101 -8.60 -39.58 27.31
C SER A 101 -7.53 -40.57 27.81
N SER A 102 -6.46 -40.78 27.05
CA SER A 102 -5.39 -41.72 27.34
C SER A 102 -4.11 -41.33 26.60
N LEU A 103 -2.97 -41.47 27.26
CA LEU A 103 -1.63 -41.26 26.69
C LEU A 103 -0.90 -42.61 26.61
N PRO A 104 -0.87 -43.27 25.42
CA PRO A 104 -0.17 -44.54 25.27
C PRO A 104 1.35 -44.36 25.34
N SER A 105 2.04 -45.34 25.93
CA SER A 105 3.48 -45.24 26.21
C SER A 105 4.38 -45.28 24.95
N ASP A 106 3.95 -45.98 23.90
CA ASP A 106 4.76 -46.27 22.69
C ASP A 106 3.98 -46.06 21.37
N ASN A 107 2.89 -45.29 21.43
CA ASN A 107 2.08 -44.94 20.27
C ASN A 107 1.73 -43.46 20.28
N ARG A 108 1.29 -42.94 19.13
CA ARG A 108 0.97 -41.52 18.94
C ARG A 108 -0.53 -41.26 18.95
N VAL A 109 -0.95 -40.23 19.69
CA VAL A 109 -2.31 -39.67 19.66
C VAL A 109 -2.49 -38.86 18.37
N GLN A 110 -3.24 -39.41 17.43
CA GLN A 110 -3.49 -38.77 16.13
C GLN A 110 -4.67 -37.79 16.16
N PRO A 111 -4.63 -36.71 15.34
CA PRO A 111 -3.55 -36.36 14.40
C PRO A 111 -2.40 -35.57 15.05
N THR A 112 -2.59 -35.08 16.27
CA THR A 112 -1.72 -34.09 16.91
C THR A 112 -0.27 -34.57 17.02
N GLU A 113 -0.05 -35.77 17.52
CA GLU A 113 1.31 -36.29 17.76
C GLU A 113 2.02 -36.79 16.49
N THR A 114 1.32 -36.78 15.36
CA THR A 114 1.89 -37.06 14.03
C THR A 114 2.07 -35.80 13.18
N THR A 115 1.74 -34.62 13.72
CA THR A 115 1.77 -33.34 13.02
C THR A 115 2.96 -32.52 13.48
N VAL A 116 3.72 -31.98 12.53
CA VAL A 116 4.71 -30.94 12.80
C VAL A 116 4.02 -29.59 12.77
N PHE A 117 4.08 -28.86 13.88
CA PHE A 117 3.54 -27.52 14.01
C PHE A 117 4.64 -26.47 13.96
N ARG A 118 4.31 -25.30 13.43
CA ARG A 118 5.11 -24.08 13.59
C ARG A 118 4.31 -23.05 14.37
N VAL A 119 4.89 -22.54 15.45
CA VAL A 119 4.30 -21.55 16.34
C VAL A 119 5.23 -20.36 16.46
N GLN A 120 4.69 -19.17 16.21
CA GLN A 120 5.37 -17.91 16.54
C GLN A 120 4.91 -17.46 17.93
N ALA A 121 5.86 -17.16 18.80
CA ALA A 121 5.60 -16.85 20.20
C ALA A 121 6.68 -15.94 20.78
N THR A 122 6.51 -15.56 22.04
CA THR A 122 7.58 -15.04 22.89
C THR A 122 8.14 -16.18 23.73
N LEU A 123 9.44 -16.45 23.64
CA LEU A 123 10.15 -17.27 24.62
C LEU A 123 10.32 -16.43 25.88
N THR A 124 9.58 -16.74 26.94
CA THR A 124 9.64 -16.00 28.20
C THR A 124 10.74 -16.51 29.09
N GLU A 125 10.82 -17.84 29.28
CA GLU A 125 11.76 -18.49 30.19
C GLU A 125 12.30 -19.80 29.60
N TYR A 126 13.46 -20.24 30.07
CA TYR A 126 14.06 -21.53 29.72
C TYR A 126 14.94 -22.09 30.85
N LYS A 127 15.10 -23.42 30.91
CA LYS A 127 16.05 -24.11 31.80
C LYS A 127 16.60 -25.39 31.15
N LEU A 128 17.59 -26.00 31.78
CA LEU A 128 18.02 -27.38 31.53
C LEU A 128 17.37 -28.27 32.60
N GLU A 129 16.65 -29.30 32.17
CA GLU A 129 15.96 -30.26 33.03
C GLU A 129 16.84 -31.41 33.46
N THR A 130 16.37 -32.13 34.49
CA THR A 130 17.10 -33.26 35.09
C THR A 130 17.20 -34.41 34.09
N ASP A 131 16.23 -34.57 33.19
CA ASP A 131 16.22 -35.53 32.10
C ASP A 131 17.07 -35.12 30.87
N SER A 132 17.81 -34.02 31.00
CA SER A 132 18.64 -33.35 29.99
C SER A 132 17.89 -32.53 28.95
N ASP A 133 16.58 -32.33 29.06
CA ASP A 133 15.85 -31.53 28.08
C ASP A 133 16.06 -30.04 28.31
N PHE A 134 15.94 -29.26 27.23
CA PHE A 134 15.77 -27.83 27.40
C PHE A 134 14.28 -27.58 27.46
N HIS A 135 13.83 -27.05 28.59
CA HIS A 135 12.49 -26.54 28.79
C HIS A 135 12.39 -25.12 28.20
N LEU A 136 11.37 -24.88 27.38
CA LEU A 136 11.08 -23.56 26.83
C LEU A 136 9.64 -23.16 27.18
N VAL A 137 9.48 -22.03 27.87
CA VAL A 137 8.16 -21.44 28.12
C VAL A 137 7.81 -20.47 27.01
N LEU A 138 6.75 -20.77 26.25
CA LEU A 138 6.26 -19.96 25.16
C LEU A 138 4.99 -19.22 25.58
N SER A 139 4.86 -17.94 25.22
CA SER A 139 3.66 -17.12 25.44
C SER A 139 3.23 -16.38 24.19
N ASP A 140 1.91 -16.24 24.00
CA ASP A 140 1.31 -15.43 22.92
C ASP A 140 1.03 -13.98 23.32
N GLY A 141 1.39 -13.58 24.55
CA GLY A 141 1.12 -12.25 25.10
C GLY A 141 -0.37 -11.97 25.40
N SER A 142 -1.26 -12.92 25.13
CA SER A 142 -2.71 -12.83 25.35
C SER A 142 -3.19 -13.71 26.50
N GLY A 143 -2.25 -14.21 27.32
CA GLY A 143 -2.53 -15.03 28.49
C GLY A 143 -2.51 -16.54 28.24
N HIS A 144 -2.17 -17.00 27.03
CA HIS A 144 -1.93 -18.42 26.78
C HIS A 144 -0.44 -18.71 26.83
N THR A 145 -0.10 -19.86 27.42
CA THR A 145 1.25 -20.42 27.46
C THR A 145 1.24 -21.86 26.99
N MET A 146 2.39 -22.32 26.49
CA MET A 146 2.66 -23.74 26.26
C MET A 146 4.16 -24.02 26.42
N ILE A 147 4.48 -25.27 26.66
CA ILE A 147 5.85 -25.76 26.75
C ILE A 147 6.32 -26.21 25.36
N ALA A 148 7.62 -26.09 25.13
CA ALA A 148 8.32 -26.78 24.07
C ALA A 148 9.64 -27.33 24.61
N GLU A 149 10.03 -28.54 24.19
CA GLU A 149 11.20 -29.23 24.73
C GLU A 149 12.17 -29.61 23.61
N ILE A 150 13.47 -29.37 23.83
CA ILE A 150 14.54 -29.80 22.92
C ILE A 150 15.31 -30.93 23.59
N PRO A 151 15.15 -32.20 23.17
CA PRO A 151 15.86 -33.30 23.79
C PRO A 151 17.37 -33.21 23.68
N ASP A 152 18.08 -33.79 24.65
CA ASP A 152 19.51 -34.02 24.50
C ASP A 152 19.78 -35.02 23.36
N PRO A 153 20.61 -34.69 22.36
CA PRO A 153 20.93 -35.63 21.29
C PRO A 153 21.52 -36.96 21.76
N ALA A 154 22.16 -37.02 22.94
CA ALA A 154 22.65 -38.26 23.54
C ALA A 154 21.52 -39.15 24.11
N CYS A 155 20.34 -38.58 24.34
CA CYS A 155 19.14 -39.28 24.78
C CYS A 155 18.20 -39.69 23.64
N VAL A 156 18.53 -39.32 22.39
CA VAL A 156 17.77 -39.73 21.21
C VAL A 156 18.28 -41.10 20.72
N GLY A 157 17.41 -42.10 20.75
CA GLY A 157 17.78 -43.46 20.33
C GLY A 157 18.08 -43.57 18.84
N ALA A 158 18.90 -44.57 18.48
CA ALA A 158 19.27 -44.85 17.10
C ALA A 158 18.03 -45.13 16.22
N GLY A 159 18.01 -44.56 15.01
CA GLY A 159 16.92 -44.75 14.06
C GLY A 159 15.77 -43.75 14.17
N SER A 160 15.81 -42.82 15.14
CA SER A 160 14.83 -41.72 15.19
C SER A 160 14.89 -40.87 13.92
N PRO A 161 13.75 -40.59 13.26
CA PRO A 161 13.70 -39.68 12.11
C PRO A 161 13.85 -38.20 12.55
N LEU A 162 13.82 -37.91 13.85
CA LEU A 162 13.91 -36.57 14.42
C LEU A 162 15.35 -36.18 14.80
N ALA A 163 16.27 -37.15 14.91
CA ALA A 163 17.60 -36.97 15.49
C ALA A 163 18.38 -35.78 14.90
N SER A 164 18.44 -35.65 13.58
CA SER A 164 19.15 -34.55 12.91
C SER A 164 18.53 -33.17 13.22
N SER A 165 17.21 -33.10 13.30
CA SER A 165 16.48 -31.86 13.58
C SER A 165 16.58 -31.47 15.06
N ILE A 166 16.53 -32.44 15.97
CA ILE A 166 16.78 -32.21 17.41
C ILE A 166 18.20 -31.68 17.60
N GLN A 167 19.20 -32.30 16.98
CA GLN A 167 20.59 -31.84 17.06
C GLN A 167 20.74 -30.40 16.51
N LYS A 168 20.06 -30.09 15.40
CA LYS A 168 20.02 -28.75 14.83
C LYS A 168 19.41 -27.74 15.82
N ALA A 169 18.20 -28.00 16.31
CA ALA A 169 17.51 -27.13 17.27
C ALA A 169 18.33 -26.88 18.54
N ARG A 170 18.94 -27.95 19.09
CA ARG A 170 19.83 -27.88 20.25
C ARG A 170 21.04 -26.98 19.99
N SER A 171 21.65 -27.10 18.81
CA SER A 171 22.79 -26.28 18.39
C SER A 171 22.40 -24.81 18.20
N GLU A 172 21.24 -24.53 17.60
CA GLU A 172 20.71 -23.17 17.42
C GLU A 172 20.40 -22.51 18.76
N PHE A 173 19.79 -23.25 19.69
CA PHE A 173 19.51 -22.77 21.04
C PHE A 173 20.80 -22.44 21.79
N THR A 174 21.76 -23.38 21.80
CA THR A 174 23.04 -23.20 22.51
C THR A 174 23.98 -22.18 21.89
N ALA A 175 23.80 -21.84 20.61
CA ALA A 175 24.50 -20.72 19.99
C ALA A 175 24.07 -19.36 20.57
N LYS A 176 22.87 -19.26 21.14
CA LYS A 176 22.33 -18.00 21.72
C LYS A 176 22.31 -18.00 23.25
N TYR A 177 21.99 -19.13 23.87
CA TYR A 177 21.76 -19.24 25.30
C TYR A 177 22.57 -20.37 25.92
N THR A 178 22.81 -20.27 27.22
CA THR A 178 23.44 -21.34 28.01
C THR A 178 22.46 -21.77 29.10
N PRO A 179 21.65 -22.80 28.85
CA PRO A 179 20.74 -23.38 29.85
C PRO A 179 21.46 -23.82 31.12
N THR A 180 20.77 -23.70 32.24
CA THR A 180 21.19 -24.18 33.57
C THR A 180 19.98 -24.79 34.27
N SER A 181 20.18 -25.49 35.39
CA SER A 181 19.08 -26.11 36.16
C SER A 181 18.03 -25.14 36.71
N SER A 182 18.34 -23.83 36.82
CA SER A 182 17.37 -22.81 37.19
C SER A 182 16.79 -22.10 35.96
N PHE A 183 15.50 -21.76 35.98
CA PHE A 183 14.88 -20.90 34.98
C PHE A 183 15.66 -19.59 34.75
N LYS A 184 15.80 -19.25 33.47
CA LYS A 184 16.37 -17.99 32.97
C LYS A 184 15.33 -17.29 32.13
N THR A 185 15.18 -15.99 32.34
CA THR A 185 14.32 -15.15 31.51
C THR A 185 14.98 -14.85 30.16
N ALA A 186 14.22 -14.93 29.08
CA ALA A 186 14.62 -14.53 27.73
C ALA A 186 13.82 -13.32 27.23
N ASN A 187 12.49 -13.41 27.26
CA ASN A 187 11.54 -12.42 26.74
C ASN A 187 11.87 -11.95 25.30
N VAL A 188 12.11 -12.91 24.40
CA VAL A 188 12.40 -12.62 22.99
C VAL A 188 11.38 -13.29 22.06
N PRO A 189 11.06 -12.69 20.90
CA PRO A 189 10.30 -13.38 19.88
C PRO A 189 11.07 -14.60 19.37
N VAL A 190 10.33 -15.69 19.15
CA VAL A 190 10.85 -16.95 18.66
C VAL A 190 9.83 -17.60 17.71
N THR A 191 10.33 -18.31 16.70
CA THR A 191 9.54 -19.28 15.95
C THR A 191 10.04 -20.68 16.30
N ILE A 192 9.14 -21.52 16.80
CA ILE A 192 9.40 -22.91 17.14
C ILE A 192 8.70 -23.79 16.11
N THR A 193 9.45 -24.71 15.50
CA THR A 193 8.86 -25.82 14.73
C THR A 193 9.09 -27.10 15.51
N GLY A 194 8.04 -27.88 15.80
CA GLY A 194 8.13 -29.08 16.62
C GLY A 194 6.98 -30.06 16.38
N VAL A 195 7.13 -31.29 16.85
CA VAL A 195 6.05 -32.29 16.79
C VAL A 195 5.08 -32.03 17.93
N GLY A 196 3.77 -32.04 17.67
CA GLY A 196 2.79 -31.94 18.75
C GLY A 196 2.94 -33.11 19.74
N PHE A 197 2.73 -32.86 21.02
CA PHE A 197 2.77 -33.90 22.05
C PHE A 197 1.80 -33.55 23.17
N PHE A 198 1.10 -34.54 23.72
CA PHE A 198 0.33 -34.36 24.95
C PHE A 198 1.07 -35.01 26.11
N ASP A 199 1.36 -34.19 27.12
CA ASP A 199 2.06 -34.62 28.33
C ASP A 199 1.12 -34.78 29.53
N PHE A 200 1.61 -35.44 30.57
CA PHE A 200 0.93 -35.52 31.85
C PHE A 200 1.07 -34.21 32.63
N LEU A 201 -0.04 -33.69 33.14
CA LEU A 201 -0.02 -32.45 33.93
C LEU A 201 0.51 -32.71 35.34
N HIS A 202 1.75 -32.29 35.61
CA HIS A 202 2.37 -32.40 36.94
C HIS A 202 2.90 -31.08 37.51
N GLY A 203 2.34 -29.94 37.07
CA GLY A 203 2.63 -28.62 37.64
C GLY A 203 3.73 -27.84 36.92
N GLN A 204 4.07 -28.24 35.70
CA GLN A 204 5.17 -27.64 34.94
C GLN A 204 4.97 -26.15 34.69
N THR A 205 6.05 -25.37 34.77
CA THR A 205 5.98 -23.93 34.49
C THR A 205 5.65 -23.70 33.02
N GLY A 206 4.65 -22.87 32.72
CA GLY A 206 4.28 -22.56 31.33
C GLY A 206 3.38 -23.58 30.63
N VAL A 207 2.98 -24.65 31.33
CA VAL A 207 2.15 -25.73 30.78
C VAL A 207 0.85 -25.22 30.16
N ALA A 208 0.45 -25.85 29.05
CA ALA A 208 -0.83 -25.61 28.43
C ALA A 208 -1.98 -26.22 29.29
N PRO A 209 -3.17 -25.58 29.38
CA PRO A 209 -4.28 -26.12 30.17
C PRO A 209 -4.75 -27.53 29.77
N ASN A 210 -4.51 -27.93 28.51
CA ASN A 210 -4.85 -29.25 27.96
C ASN A 210 -3.65 -30.21 27.89
N GLY A 211 -2.49 -29.81 28.42
CA GLY A 211 -1.26 -30.61 28.41
C GLY A 211 -0.55 -30.70 27.06
N ILE A 212 -0.93 -29.89 26.05
CA ILE A 212 -0.21 -29.90 24.78
C ILE A 212 1.12 -29.14 24.85
N GLU A 213 2.14 -29.70 24.22
CA GLU A 213 3.45 -29.11 24.03
C GLU A 213 4.00 -29.40 22.62
N LEU A 214 5.17 -28.84 22.32
CA LEU A 214 5.98 -29.26 21.17
C LEU A 214 7.17 -30.09 21.65
N HIS A 215 7.08 -31.41 21.45
CA HIS A 215 8.10 -32.36 21.86
C HIS A 215 8.21 -33.50 20.82
N SER A 216 9.31 -33.60 20.06
CA SER A 216 10.50 -32.75 20.09
C SER A 216 10.33 -31.44 19.33
N VAL A 217 11.03 -30.40 19.77
CA VAL A 217 11.39 -29.24 18.93
C VAL A 217 12.40 -29.66 17.85
N LEU A 218 12.11 -29.26 16.61
CA LEU A 218 12.85 -29.61 15.40
C LEU A 218 13.62 -28.42 14.78
N ASP A 219 13.24 -27.19 15.13
CA ASP A 219 13.84 -25.94 14.63
C ASP A 219 13.55 -24.79 15.61
N VAL A 220 14.56 -23.97 15.90
CA VAL A 220 14.41 -22.76 16.74
C VAL A 220 14.98 -21.57 16.01
N GLN A 221 14.13 -20.56 15.77
CA GLN A 221 14.56 -19.31 15.14
C GLN A 221 14.30 -18.15 16.11
N PHE A 222 15.38 -17.48 16.54
CA PHE A 222 15.31 -16.34 17.44
C PHE A 222 15.17 -15.02 16.68
N GLY A 223 14.42 -14.08 17.25
CA GLY A 223 14.02 -12.87 16.55
C GLY A 223 12.72 -13.10 15.78
N SER A 224 12.22 -12.06 15.15
CA SER A 224 11.01 -12.11 14.33
C SER A 224 11.25 -12.66 12.91
N GLY A 225 12.27 -13.50 12.75
CA GLY A 225 12.51 -14.24 11.51
C GLY A 225 11.80 -15.59 11.57
N GLY A 226 10.73 -15.76 10.78
CA GLY A 226 10.03 -17.05 10.71
C GLY A 226 8.76 -17.13 9.87
N GLY A 227 8.76 -16.67 8.61
CA GLY A 227 7.88 -17.22 7.56
C GLY A 227 6.98 -16.27 6.76
N GLY A 228 6.92 -14.98 7.11
CA GLY A 228 6.24 -13.96 6.31
C GLY A 228 7.14 -13.43 5.20
N SER A 229 6.78 -13.61 3.93
CA SER A 229 7.32 -12.80 2.85
C SER A 229 6.36 -11.66 2.58
N VAL A 230 6.84 -10.42 2.66
CA VAL A 230 6.08 -9.27 2.17
C VAL A 230 6.36 -9.12 0.68
N SER A 231 5.32 -9.19 -0.14
CA SER A 231 5.38 -8.91 -1.58
C SER A 231 4.62 -7.62 -1.87
N VAL A 232 5.26 -6.71 -2.61
CA VAL A 232 4.62 -5.45 -3.04
C VAL A 232 4.30 -5.56 -4.52
N THR A 233 3.02 -5.42 -4.86
CA THR A 233 2.57 -5.44 -6.25
C THR A 233 3.03 -4.16 -6.94
N ASN A 234 3.75 -4.32 -8.05
CA ASN A 234 4.13 -3.18 -8.89
C ASN A 234 2.87 -2.60 -9.56
N PRO A 235 2.56 -1.30 -9.39
CA PRO A 235 1.40 -0.67 -10.03
C PRO A 235 1.59 -0.44 -11.54
N GLY A 236 2.77 -0.73 -12.09
CA GLY A 236 3.19 -0.35 -13.44
C GLY A 236 3.68 1.10 -13.51
N ASP A 237 4.26 1.47 -14.65
CA ASP A 237 4.70 2.84 -14.89
C ASP A 237 3.51 3.80 -14.88
N GLN A 238 3.72 4.97 -14.27
CA GLN A 238 2.69 5.96 -14.03
C GLN A 238 2.97 7.24 -14.81
N THR A 239 1.88 7.93 -15.18
CA THR A 239 1.95 9.26 -15.78
C THR A 239 1.07 10.23 -15.00
N GLY A 240 1.47 11.49 -14.97
CA GLY A 240 0.72 12.58 -14.35
C GLY A 240 1.00 13.91 -15.03
N VAL A 241 0.31 14.96 -14.58
CA VAL A 241 0.47 16.33 -15.09
C VAL A 241 0.64 17.26 -13.89
N VAL A 242 1.57 18.20 -13.99
CA VAL A 242 1.75 19.25 -12.95
C VAL A 242 0.42 19.97 -12.73
N GLY A 243 0.04 20.15 -11.47
CA GLY A 243 -1.20 20.85 -11.08
C GLY A 243 -2.46 19.98 -11.09
N THR A 244 -2.41 18.74 -11.61
CA THR A 244 -3.55 17.81 -11.60
C THR A 244 -3.42 16.81 -10.47
N ALA A 245 -4.44 16.71 -9.61
CA ALA A 245 -4.46 15.70 -8.55
C ALA A 245 -4.41 14.28 -9.14
N THR A 246 -3.55 13.43 -8.60
CA THR A 246 -3.39 12.03 -9.03
C THR A 246 -3.28 11.10 -7.83
N GLY A 247 -3.59 9.83 -8.04
CA GLY A 247 -3.55 8.81 -7.01
C GLY A 247 -3.31 7.42 -7.58
N VAL A 248 -2.43 6.65 -6.94
CA VAL A 248 -2.10 5.27 -7.28
C VAL A 248 -2.14 4.43 -6.01
N GLN A 249 -2.96 3.38 -6.05
CA GLN A 249 -3.01 2.40 -4.97
C GLN A 249 -1.86 1.41 -5.15
N VAL A 250 -0.95 1.35 -4.18
CA VAL A 250 0.03 0.27 -4.09
C VAL A 250 -0.45 -0.73 -3.07
N SER A 251 -0.47 -2.00 -3.45
CA SER A 251 -0.92 -3.09 -2.60
C SER A 251 0.25 -4.00 -2.26
N ALA A 252 0.28 -4.51 -1.04
CA ALA A 252 1.22 -5.52 -0.61
C ALA A 252 0.49 -6.66 0.12
N SER A 253 1.08 -7.85 0.07
CA SER A 253 0.61 -9.03 0.79
C SER A 253 1.70 -9.53 1.72
N ASP A 254 1.32 -9.96 2.91
CA ASP A 254 2.18 -10.69 3.84
C ASP A 254 1.65 -12.11 4.02
N THR A 255 2.50 -13.11 3.85
CA THR A 255 2.14 -14.52 4.03
C THR A 255 1.96 -14.90 5.51
N ALA A 256 2.42 -14.06 6.45
CA ALA A 256 2.21 -14.24 7.88
C ALA A 256 1.01 -13.46 8.44
N GLY A 257 0.37 -12.59 7.64
CA GLY A 257 -0.85 -11.86 8.00
C GLY A 257 -0.65 -10.71 8.99
N GLY A 258 0.57 -10.19 9.14
CA GLY A 258 0.85 -9.04 9.99
C GLY A 258 0.43 -7.70 9.39
N THR A 259 0.47 -6.65 10.22
CA THR A 259 0.08 -5.30 9.80
C THR A 259 1.21 -4.64 9.02
N LEU A 260 0.90 -4.16 7.81
CA LEU A 260 1.88 -3.53 6.91
C LEU A 260 1.93 -2.01 7.08
N ALA A 261 3.15 -1.49 7.18
CA ALA A 261 3.47 -0.07 7.10
C ALA A 261 4.15 0.26 5.75
N TYR A 262 3.59 1.21 5.02
CA TYR A 262 4.07 1.64 3.71
C TYR A 262 4.96 2.88 3.81
N SER A 263 6.01 2.90 2.98
CA SER A 263 6.87 4.06 2.76
C SER A 263 7.26 4.15 1.29
N ALA A 264 7.62 5.34 0.83
CA ALA A 264 8.00 5.58 -0.55
C ALA A 264 9.17 6.56 -0.61
N ALA A 265 10.12 6.27 -1.51
CA ALA A 265 11.24 7.12 -1.84
C ALA A 265 11.19 7.49 -3.33
N GLY A 266 11.68 8.68 -3.67
CA GLY A 266 11.73 9.15 -5.05
C GLY A 266 10.38 9.58 -5.64
N LEU A 267 9.37 9.86 -4.80
CA LEU A 267 8.09 10.38 -5.29
C LEU A 267 8.26 11.76 -5.97
N PRO A 268 7.53 12.04 -7.06
CA PRO A 268 7.44 13.39 -7.62
C PRO A 268 7.01 14.42 -6.56
N ALA A 269 7.57 15.62 -6.63
CA ALA A 269 7.28 16.68 -5.67
C ALA A 269 5.78 17.01 -5.63
N GLY A 270 5.18 16.98 -4.43
CA GLY A 270 3.73 17.19 -4.23
C GLY A 270 2.91 15.90 -4.06
N LEU A 271 3.54 14.73 -4.19
CA LEU A 271 2.95 13.44 -3.85
C LEU A 271 3.46 12.91 -2.52
N SER A 272 2.63 12.11 -1.84
CA SER A 272 2.98 11.41 -0.60
C SER A 272 2.29 10.04 -0.56
N ILE A 273 2.83 9.10 0.23
CA ILE A 273 2.20 7.80 0.47
C ILE A 273 1.53 7.79 1.85
N ASN A 274 0.30 7.27 1.92
CA ASN A 274 -0.33 6.96 3.19
C ASN A 274 0.28 5.68 3.77
N SER A 275 0.88 5.77 4.96
CA SER A 275 1.62 4.68 5.57
C SER A 275 0.78 3.48 5.99
N SER A 276 -0.54 3.64 6.12
CA SER A 276 -1.47 2.56 6.52
C SER A 276 -2.20 1.90 5.36
N SER A 277 -2.42 2.65 4.26
CA SER A 277 -3.19 2.15 3.13
C SER A 277 -2.37 1.90 1.87
N GLY A 278 -1.13 2.42 1.76
CA GLY A 278 -0.33 2.31 0.54
C GLY A 278 -0.80 3.21 -0.61
N LEU A 279 -1.79 4.09 -0.38
CA LEU A 279 -2.26 5.05 -1.37
C LEU A 279 -1.21 6.16 -1.54
N VAL A 280 -0.58 6.22 -2.72
CA VAL A 280 0.21 7.37 -3.15
C VAL A 280 -0.73 8.39 -3.76
N SER A 281 -0.79 9.61 -3.23
CA SER A 281 -1.68 10.66 -3.74
C SER A 281 -1.15 12.07 -3.49
N GLY A 282 -1.69 13.03 -4.25
CA GLY A 282 -1.38 14.45 -4.13
C GLY A 282 -1.50 15.18 -5.47
N THR A 283 -0.93 16.39 -5.52
CA THR A 283 -0.88 17.21 -6.74
C THR A 283 0.58 17.48 -7.09
N PRO A 284 1.12 16.88 -8.17
CA PRO A 284 2.50 17.09 -8.58
C PRO A 284 2.77 18.57 -8.91
N THR A 285 3.94 19.07 -8.53
CA THR A 285 4.31 20.50 -8.67
C THR A 285 5.45 20.74 -9.64
N THR A 286 6.17 19.70 -10.07
CA THR A 286 7.31 19.80 -10.98
C THR A 286 7.29 18.68 -12.00
N ALA A 287 7.54 19.02 -13.26
CA ALA A 287 7.64 18.05 -14.35
C ALA A 287 8.97 17.30 -14.29
N GLY A 288 8.96 16.04 -14.73
CA GLY A 288 10.14 15.20 -14.76
C GLY A 288 9.82 13.71 -14.58
N ALA A 289 10.81 12.87 -14.89
CA ALA A 289 10.75 11.45 -14.61
C ALA A 289 11.35 11.17 -13.23
N SER A 290 10.66 10.35 -12.44
CA SER A 290 11.11 9.89 -11.13
C SER A 290 11.13 8.36 -11.10
N THR A 291 12.15 7.79 -10.47
CA THR A 291 12.17 6.37 -10.11
C THR A 291 11.64 6.25 -8.70
N VAL A 292 10.44 5.68 -8.56
CA VAL A 292 9.74 5.56 -7.28
C VAL A 292 9.98 4.16 -6.74
N THR A 293 10.47 4.07 -5.50
CA THR A 293 10.55 2.80 -4.77
C THR A 293 9.56 2.83 -3.61
N VAL A 294 8.61 1.91 -3.61
CA VAL A 294 7.65 1.71 -2.50
C VAL A 294 8.06 0.48 -1.72
N THR A 295 8.12 0.62 -0.40
CA THR A 295 8.44 -0.45 0.54
C THR A 295 7.27 -0.65 1.50
N ALA A 296 6.82 -1.89 1.64
CA ALA A 296 5.91 -2.29 2.71
C ALA A 296 6.70 -3.11 3.72
N THR A 297 6.61 -2.74 4.99
CA THR A 297 7.28 -3.42 6.11
C THR A 297 6.21 -3.98 7.03
N ASP A 298 6.26 -5.26 7.29
CA ASP A 298 5.44 -5.88 8.31
C ASP A 298 5.91 -5.46 9.71
N SER A 299 4.96 -5.35 10.62
CA SER A 299 5.16 -5.06 12.05
C SER A 299 6.15 -5.99 12.76
N THR A 300 6.38 -7.19 12.23
CA THR A 300 7.39 -8.13 12.74
C THR A 300 8.76 -7.95 12.08
N GLY A 301 8.92 -7.08 11.07
CA GLY A 301 10.20 -6.73 10.47
C GLY A 301 10.46 -7.19 9.02
N PRO A 302 9.83 -8.26 8.48
CA PRO A 302 9.94 -8.58 7.05
C PRO A 302 9.48 -7.40 6.18
N SER A 303 10.14 -7.17 5.06
CA SER A 303 9.78 -6.09 4.13
C SER A 303 9.86 -6.53 2.68
N GLY A 304 8.98 -5.98 1.85
CA GLY A 304 9.01 -6.11 0.40
C GLY A 304 9.10 -4.74 -0.23
N SER A 305 9.66 -4.66 -1.43
CA SER A 305 9.72 -3.42 -2.18
C SER A 305 9.47 -3.64 -3.67
N THR A 306 8.93 -2.63 -4.33
CA THR A 306 8.80 -2.57 -5.78
C THR A 306 9.25 -1.22 -6.29
N THR A 307 9.72 -1.16 -7.54
CA THR A 307 10.17 0.07 -8.18
C THR A 307 9.47 0.25 -9.53
N PHE A 308 9.03 1.46 -9.83
CA PHE A 308 8.39 1.83 -11.09
C PHE A 308 8.75 3.26 -11.48
N HIS A 309 8.54 3.62 -12.75
CA HIS A 309 8.77 4.98 -13.21
C HIS A 309 7.49 5.80 -13.11
N TRP A 310 7.62 7.05 -12.66
CA TRP A 310 6.55 8.03 -12.70
C TRP A 310 6.99 9.26 -13.47
N THR A 311 6.36 9.48 -14.63
CA THR A 311 6.59 10.65 -15.46
C THR A 311 5.52 11.71 -15.19
N ILE A 312 5.95 12.87 -14.67
CA ILE A 312 5.09 14.05 -14.56
C ILE A 312 5.34 14.95 -15.76
N ASN A 313 4.32 15.13 -16.57
CA ASN A 313 4.34 16.05 -17.70
C ASN A 313 4.12 17.50 -17.22
N PRO A 314 4.68 18.51 -17.90
CA PRO A 314 4.41 19.91 -17.62
C PRO A 314 2.92 20.24 -17.59
N ALA A 315 2.55 21.21 -16.74
CA ALA A 315 1.22 21.80 -16.76
C ALA A 315 1.00 22.42 -18.14
N GLY A 316 -0.12 22.09 -18.79
CA GLY A 316 -0.40 22.53 -20.15
C GLY A 316 0.01 21.57 -21.25
N GLY A 317 0.50 20.35 -20.97
CA GLY A 317 0.69 19.28 -21.97
C GLY A 317 1.70 19.60 -23.10
N GLY A 318 2.68 18.72 -23.31
CA GLY A 318 3.47 18.71 -24.55
C GLY A 318 2.86 17.76 -25.58
N GLY A 319 1.54 17.57 -25.55
CA GLY A 319 0.85 16.46 -26.21
C GLY A 319 0.06 16.87 -27.44
N CYS A 320 -0.06 18.18 -27.73
CA CYS A 320 -0.76 18.63 -28.91
C CYS A 320 0.17 18.70 -30.12
N THR A 321 -0.36 18.38 -31.30
CA THR A 321 0.36 18.58 -32.56
C THR A 321 0.41 20.06 -32.86
N ALA A 322 1.61 20.60 -33.03
CA ALA A 322 1.77 22.00 -33.41
C ALA A 322 1.03 22.29 -34.74
N THR A 323 0.16 23.30 -34.75
CA THR A 323 -0.66 23.62 -35.93
C THR A 323 -1.13 25.06 -35.94
N GLN A 324 -1.33 25.59 -37.15
CA GLN A 324 -2.16 26.76 -37.40
C GLN A 324 -3.63 26.33 -37.37
N LEU A 325 -4.49 27.09 -36.68
CA LEU A 325 -5.91 26.77 -36.51
C LEU A 325 -6.85 27.61 -37.38
N LEU A 326 -6.41 28.78 -37.86
CA LEU A 326 -7.19 29.60 -38.79
C LEU A 326 -7.08 29.05 -40.21
N GLY A 327 -8.21 28.90 -40.89
CA GLY A 327 -8.27 28.72 -42.33
C GLY A 327 -8.26 30.06 -43.05
N ASN A 328 -7.70 30.07 -44.27
CA ASN A 328 -7.41 31.27 -45.06
C ASN A 328 -6.77 32.42 -44.23
N PRO A 329 -5.64 32.16 -43.53
CA PRO A 329 -5.04 33.09 -42.57
C PRO A 329 -4.60 34.44 -43.15
N GLY A 330 -4.06 34.44 -44.38
CA GLY A 330 -3.70 35.65 -45.13
C GLY A 330 -4.67 35.98 -46.25
N PHE A 331 -5.93 35.52 -46.17
CA PHE A 331 -7.02 35.89 -47.09
C PHE A 331 -6.88 35.52 -48.58
N GLU A 332 -5.74 34.98 -49.02
CA GLU A 332 -5.32 34.64 -50.39
C GLU A 332 -6.29 33.85 -51.27
N THR A 333 -7.32 33.22 -50.72
CA THR A 333 -8.37 32.62 -51.56
C THR A 333 -9.24 33.67 -52.28
N GLY A 334 -9.16 34.95 -51.88
CA GLY A 334 -10.03 36.02 -52.36
C GLY A 334 -11.50 35.82 -52.01
N SER A 335 -11.80 34.85 -51.13
CA SER A 335 -13.13 34.52 -50.65
C SER A 335 -13.20 34.72 -49.14
N ALA A 336 -14.39 35.09 -48.66
CA ALA A 336 -14.65 35.17 -47.23
C ALA A 336 -14.45 33.82 -46.53
N SER A 337 -14.87 32.70 -47.14
CA SER A 337 -14.80 31.40 -46.46
C SER A 337 -13.36 30.97 -46.15
N PRO A 338 -13.04 30.47 -44.94
CA PRO A 338 -13.95 30.10 -43.83
C PRO A 338 -14.28 31.22 -42.84
N TRP A 339 -13.84 32.45 -43.08
CA TRP A 339 -14.26 33.61 -42.30
C TRP A 339 -15.72 33.98 -42.57
N SER A 340 -16.37 34.53 -41.54
CA SER A 340 -17.61 35.28 -41.66
C SER A 340 -17.29 36.77 -41.59
N THR A 341 -17.62 37.48 -42.66
CA THR A 341 -17.24 38.89 -42.84
C THR A 341 -18.44 39.75 -43.20
N SER A 342 -18.34 41.06 -42.92
CA SER A 342 -19.13 42.06 -43.64
C SER A 342 -18.79 42.04 -45.14
N SER A 343 -19.72 42.55 -45.96
CA SER A 343 -19.53 42.58 -47.42
C SER A 343 -18.42 43.57 -47.79
N GLY A 344 -17.47 43.15 -48.63
CA GLY A 344 -16.38 44.01 -49.09
C GLY A 344 -15.11 43.95 -48.24
N VAL A 345 -15.15 43.30 -47.07
CA VAL A 345 -13.99 43.22 -46.17
C VAL A 345 -12.80 42.49 -46.78
N ILE A 346 -13.02 41.41 -47.54
CA ILE A 346 -11.92 40.75 -48.25
C ILE A 346 -11.59 41.57 -49.51
N SER A 347 -10.39 42.14 -49.55
CA SER A 347 -9.99 43.13 -50.56
C SER A 347 -8.68 42.74 -51.24
N ASN A 348 -8.47 43.28 -52.44
CA ASN A 348 -7.21 43.28 -53.17
C ASN A 348 -6.94 44.66 -53.80
N ASP A 349 -7.55 45.70 -53.23
CA ASP A 349 -7.43 47.06 -53.73
C ASP A 349 -6.01 47.59 -53.47
N THR A 350 -5.41 48.22 -54.47
CA THR A 350 -4.04 48.73 -54.36
C THR A 350 -3.90 50.00 -53.52
N SER A 351 -5.01 50.63 -53.11
CA SER A 351 -5.01 51.78 -52.20
C SER A 351 -4.61 51.41 -50.78
N GLU A 352 -4.96 50.20 -50.35
CA GLU A 352 -4.53 49.58 -49.10
C GLU A 352 -3.90 48.23 -49.46
N PRO A 353 -2.61 48.20 -49.85
CA PRO A 353 -2.00 46.97 -50.34
C PRO A 353 -1.80 45.95 -49.19
N PRO A 354 -1.98 44.64 -49.47
CA PRO A 354 -1.82 43.60 -48.46
C PRO A 354 -0.38 43.54 -47.94
N HIS A 355 -0.20 43.05 -46.71
CA HIS A 355 1.12 42.89 -46.10
C HIS A 355 1.95 41.84 -46.87
N SER A 356 1.31 40.74 -47.25
CA SER A 356 1.88 39.73 -48.14
C SER A 356 0.83 39.15 -49.08
N GLY A 357 1.24 38.45 -50.13
CA GLY A 357 0.29 37.86 -51.06
C GLY A 357 -0.48 38.89 -51.90
N GLY A 358 -1.77 38.64 -52.12
CA GLY A 358 -2.61 39.41 -53.03
C GLY A 358 -3.98 39.80 -52.48
N TYR A 359 -4.34 39.40 -51.26
CA TYR A 359 -5.58 39.79 -50.60
C TYR A 359 -5.35 40.11 -49.13
N ASP A 360 -6.17 41.00 -48.56
CA ASP A 360 -6.21 41.32 -47.14
C ASP A 360 -7.66 41.32 -46.63
N ALA A 361 -7.81 41.64 -45.35
CA ALA A 361 -9.08 42.05 -44.77
C ALA A 361 -9.06 43.54 -44.41
N TRP A 362 -9.69 44.37 -45.23
CA TRP A 362 -9.86 45.80 -45.00
C TRP A 362 -11.22 46.05 -44.33
N LEU A 363 -11.19 46.48 -43.07
CA LEU A 363 -12.37 46.90 -42.33
C LEU A 363 -12.46 48.44 -42.33
N ASP A 364 -13.68 48.95 -42.51
CA ASP A 364 -14.02 50.37 -42.50
C ASP A 364 -13.35 51.19 -43.65
N GLY A 365 -12.95 52.44 -43.42
CA GLY A 365 -12.40 53.35 -44.45
C GLY A 365 -13.43 54.15 -45.25
N TYR A 366 -14.68 54.25 -44.78
CA TYR A 366 -15.79 54.87 -45.50
C TYR A 366 -15.90 56.38 -45.26
N GLY A 367 -15.39 56.87 -44.12
CA GLY A 367 -15.61 58.25 -43.68
C GLY A 367 -17.07 58.57 -43.38
N SER A 368 -17.83 57.56 -42.95
CA SER A 368 -19.20 57.67 -42.47
C SER A 368 -19.49 56.51 -41.52
N THR A 369 -20.51 56.63 -40.67
CA THR A 369 -20.75 55.61 -39.63
C THR A 369 -20.93 54.23 -40.24
N HIS A 370 -19.96 53.37 -39.96
CA HIS A 370 -19.90 52.02 -40.48
C HIS A 370 -19.42 51.05 -39.40
N THR A 371 -19.69 49.77 -39.58
CA THR A 371 -19.17 48.72 -38.70
C THR A 371 -18.92 47.48 -39.52
N ASP A 372 -17.65 47.20 -39.74
CA ASP A 372 -17.22 45.95 -40.34
C ASP A 372 -16.86 44.89 -39.29
N THR A 373 -17.14 43.64 -39.65
CA THR A 373 -16.77 42.50 -38.82
C THR A 373 -16.06 41.43 -39.64
N LEU A 374 -15.12 40.76 -38.98
CA LEU A 374 -14.38 39.62 -39.49
C LEU A 374 -14.26 38.61 -38.37
N SER A 375 -14.73 37.38 -38.56
CA SER A 375 -14.67 36.36 -37.50
C SER A 375 -14.50 34.93 -38.01
N GLN A 376 -13.84 34.11 -37.21
CA GLN A 376 -13.69 32.68 -37.46
C GLN A 376 -13.77 31.91 -36.15
N GLN A 377 -14.56 30.83 -36.15
CA GLN A 377 -14.67 29.91 -35.01
C GLN A 377 -13.62 28.80 -35.13
N VAL A 378 -12.93 28.52 -34.04
CA VAL A 378 -11.85 27.53 -33.96
C VAL A 378 -11.92 26.77 -32.63
N THR A 379 -11.57 25.49 -32.67
CA THR A 379 -11.45 24.66 -31.45
C THR A 379 -9.98 24.58 -31.07
N LEU A 380 -9.65 25.12 -29.89
CA LEU A 380 -8.31 25.04 -29.33
C LEU A 380 -8.10 23.63 -28.76
N PRO A 381 -7.06 22.88 -29.18
CA PRO A 381 -6.72 21.63 -28.52
C PRO A 381 -6.38 21.90 -27.05
N SER A 382 -6.57 20.91 -26.18
CA SER A 382 -6.02 20.95 -24.83
C SER A 382 -4.57 20.45 -24.84
N GLY A 383 -3.77 20.89 -23.87
CA GLY A 383 -2.45 20.31 -23.69
C GLY A 383 -1.40 20.79 -24.71
N CYS A 384 -1.45 22.06 -25.11
CA CYS A 384 -0.34 22.78 -25.75
C CYS A 384 0.34 23.73 -24.77
N THR A 385 1.62 23.99 -25.00
CA THR A 385 2.40 24.98 -24.25
C THR A 385 2.18 26.41 -24.74
N THR A 386 1.83 26.57 -26.01
CA THR A 386 1.62 27.88 -26.66
C THR A 386 0.25 27.93 -27.31
N TYR A 387 -0.42 29.07 -27.16
CA TYR A 387 -1.67 29.41 -27.85
C TYR A 387 -1.60 30.88 -28.27
N ALA A 388 -1.01 31.16 -29.42
CA ALA A 388 -0.73 32.54 -29.86
C ALA A 388 -1.62 32.91 -31.05
N LEU A 389 -2.49 33.90 -30.86
CA LEU A 389 -3.09 34.64 -31.97
C LEU A 389 -2.11 35.74 -32.37
N SER A 390 -1.80 35.87 -33.66
CA SER A 390 -1.06 36.98 -34.24
C SER A 390 -1.74 37.48 -35.50
N TYR A 391 -1.47 38.73 -35.85
CA TYR A 391 -1.98 39.38 -37.07
C TYR A 391 -1.12 40.59 -37.37
N TRP A 392 -1.04 40.96 -38.64
CA TRP A 392 -0.47 42.23 -39.07
C TRP A 392 -1.61 43.24 -39.21
N LEU A 393 -1.42 44.42 -38.64
CA LEU A 393 -2.38 45.52 -38.70
C LEU A 393 -1.72 46.74 -39.32
N HIS A 394 -2.35 47.30 -40.36
CA HIS A 394 -2.11 48.65 -40.83
C HIS A 394 -3.32 49.52 -40.51
N VAL A 395 -3.06 50.71 -39.97
CA VAL A 395 -4.09 51.72 -39.69
C VAL A 395 -3.75 52.96 -40.51
N ASP A 396 -4.63 53.32 -41.43
CA ASP A 396 -4.57 54.58 -42.17
C ASP A 396 -5.76 55.46 -41.77
N THR A 397 -5.56 56.76 -41.67
CA THR A 397 -6.61 57.65 -41.18
C THR A 397 -6.51 59.06 -41.74
N ALA A 398 -7.66 59.65 -42.05
CA ALA A 398 -7.80 61.08 -42.29
C ALA A 398 -8.00 61.89 -41.00
N GLU A 399 -8.17 61.21 -39.86
CA GLU A 399 -8.48 61.79 -38.56
C GLU A 399 -7.27 62.34 -37.81
N PRO A 400 -7.47 63.26 -36.85
CA PRO A 400 -6.41 63.63 -35.90
C PRO A 400 -6.09 62.47 -34.96
N THR A 401 -4.80 62.12 -34.83
CA THR A 401 -4.32 60.99 -33.99
C THR A 401 -4.26 61.29 -32.48
N THR A 402 -4.87 62.39 -32.02
CA THR A 402 -4.87 62.79 -30.59
C THR A 402 -6.00 62.15 -29.80
N THR A 403 -7.13 61.90 -30.46
CA THR A 403 -8.38 61.38 -29.87
C THR A 403 -8.77 60.13 -30.64
N ALA A 404 -9.21 59.10 -29.92
CA ALA A 404 -9.76 57.90 -30.56
C ALA A 404 -11.21 58.19 -30.95
N TYR A 405 -11.52 58.20 -32.24
CA TYR A 405 -12.89 58.30 -32.73
C TYR A 405 -13.33 56.95 -33.29
N ASP A 406 -12.55 56.42 -34.22
CA ASP A 406 -12.78 55.11 -34.84
C ASP A 406 -12.02 54.01 -34.08
N THR A 407 -12.55 52.80 -34.03
CA THR A 407 -11.93 51.71 -33.26
C THR A 407 -11.96 50.36 -33.96
N LEU A 408 -10.87 49.61 -33.82
CA LEU A 408 -10.82 48.17 -34.09
C LEU A 408 -10.70 47.41 -32.76
N THR A 409 -11.64 46.53 -32.48
CA THR A 409 -11.57 45.63 -31.32
C THR A 409 -11.23 44.21 -31.74
N VAL A 410 -10.33 43.57 -30.99
CA VAL A 410 -10.07 42.13 -31.09
C VAL A 410 -10.77 41.47 -29.92
N GLN A 411 -11.76 40.63 -30.21
CA GLN A 411 -12.61 39.99 -29.24
C GLN A 411 -12.49 38.46 -29.33
N ILE A 412 -12.49 37.82 -28.17
CA ILE A 412 -12.62 36.37 -28.04
C ILE A 412 -14.02 36.08 -27.53
N LEU A 413 -14.80 35.33 -28.29
CA LEU A 413 -16.17 34.95 -27.94
C LEU A 413 -16.22 33.45 -27.65
N ASN A 414 -17.16 33.03 -26.80
CA ASN A 414 -17.47 31.62 -26.62
C ASN A 414 -18.24 31.06 -27.83
N GLY A 415 -18.45 29.74 -27.86
CA GLY A 415 -19.22 29.08 -28.92
C GLY A 415 -20.67 29.55 -29.08
N SER A 416 -21.24 30.28 -28.11
CA SER A 416 -22.58 30.88 -28.20
C SER A 416 -22.59 32.36 -28.61
N GLY A 417 -21.42 32.96 -28.89
CA GLY A 417 -21.29 34.33 -29.36
C GLY A 417 -21.23 35.40 -28.26
N SER A 418 -21.08 35.03 -26.99
CA SER A 418 -20.83 35.99 -25.90
C SER A 418 -19.36 36.34 -25.82
N VAL A 419 -19.04 37.62 -25.66
CA VAL A 419 -17.65 38.10 -25.49
C VAL A 419 -17.09 37.58 -24.17
N LEU A 420 -15.98 36.84 -24.24
CA LEU A 420 -15.18 36.38 -23.10
C LEU A 420 -14.12 37.41 -22.72
N SER A 421 -13.49 38.04 -23.71
CA SER A 421 -12.49 39.08 -23.51
C SER A 421 -12.32 39.98 -24.74
N THR A 422 -11.71 41.15 -24.53
CA THR A 422 -11.27 42.07 -25.59
C THR A 422 -9.78 42.35 -25.39
N PRO A 423 -8.90 41.41 -25.80
CA PRO A 423 -7.45 41.50 -25.53
C PRO A 423 -6.75 42.70 -26.17
N ALA A 424 -7.31 43.29 -27.23
CA ALA A 424 -6.74 44.47 -27.87
C ALA A 424 -7.83 45.41 -28.39
N THR A 425 -7.51 46.70 -28.39
CA THR A 425 -8.31 47.77 -29.02
C THR A 425 -7.35 48.76 -29.65
N TYR A 426 -7.58 49.04 -30.93
CA TYR A 426 -6.85 50.02 -31.71
C TYR A 426 -7.80 51.11 -32.17
N SER A 427 -7.25 52.20 -32.65
CA SER A 427 -7.98 53.36 -33.14
C SER A 427 -7.19 54.10 -34.20
N ASN A 428 -7.78 55.15 -34.77
CA ASN A 428 -7.08 56.14 -35.59
C ASN A 428 -5.80 56.71 -34.93
N LYS A 429 -5.64 56.63 -33.60
CA LYS A 429 -4.41 57.02 -32.90
C LYS A 429 -3.22 56.11 -33.18
N ASP A 430 -3.48 54.88 -33.60
CA ASP A 430 -2.49 53.85 -33.88
C ASP A 430 -1.99 53.90 -35.33
N ALA A 431 -2.40 54.92 -36.10
CA ALA A 431 -1.97 55.14 -37.46
C ALA A 431 -0.44 55.19 -37.58
N ALA A 432 0.09 54.37 -38.48
CA ALA A 432 1.52 54.18 -38.68
C ALA A 432 1.83 53.85 -40.14
N ALA A 433 3.05 54.14 -40.58
CA ALA A 433 3.49 53.75 -41.91
C ALA A 433 3.65 52.22 -41.99
N GLY A 434 2.84 51.58 -42.84
CA GLY A 434 2.86 50.14 -43.06
C GLY A 434 2.28 49.32 -41.91
N TYR A 435 2.48 48.00 -41.99
CA TYR A 435 1.91 47.05 -41.04
C TYR A 435 2.78 46.87 -39.79
N VAL A 436 2.11 46.61 -38.66
CA VAL A 436 2.72 46.21 -37.39
C VAL A 436 2.16 44.85 -36.98
N GLN A 437 3.04 43.93 -36.57
CA GLN A 437 2.61 42.64 -36.06
C GLN A 437 2.18 42.74 -34.59
N HIS A 438 1.05 42.15 -34.27
CA HIS A 438 0.52 42.03 -32.92
C HIS A 438 0.35 40.57 -32.52
N SER A 439 0.38 40.29 -31.22
CA SER A 439 0.14 38.95 -30.69
C SER A 439 -0.63 38.97 -29.37
N VAL A 440 -1.48 37.97 -29.17
CA VAL A 440 -2.33 37.75 -28.00
C VAL A 440 -2.18 36.31 -27.54
N ASP A 441 -1.93 36.11 -26.24
CA ASP A 441 -1.96 34.79 -25.61
C ASP A 441 -3.41 34.34 -25.32
N LEU A 442 -3.76 33.17 -25.83
CA LEU A 442 -5.06 32.52 -25.69
C LEU A 442 -5.01 31.25 -24.83
N SER A 443 -3.94 31.04 -24.05
CA SER A 443 -3.75 29.87 -23.19
C SER A 443 -4.89 29.63 -22.20
N ALA A 444 -5.58 30.70 -21.77
CA ALA A 444 -6.75 30.63 -20.90
C ALA A 444 -7.95 29.88 -21.52
N TYR A 445 -7.96 29.69 -22.84
CA TYR A 445 -9.07 29.09 -23.59
C TYR A 445 -8.75 27.66 -24.09
N GLN A 446 -7.65 27.06 -23.64
CA GLN A 446 -7.28 25.69 -24.03
C GLN A 446 -8.43 24.69 -23.88
N GLY A 447 -8.61 23.80 -24.86
CA GLY A 447 -9.70 22.82 -24.88
C GLY A 447 -11.10 23.38 -25.18
N GLN A 448 -11.24 24.67 -25.49
CA GLN A 448 -12.54 25.29 -25.79
C GLN A 448 -12.69 25.61 -27.28
N THR A 449 -13.94 25.65 -27.74
CA THR A 449 -14.30 26.29 -29.01
C THR A 449 -14.54 27.77 -28.78
N ILE A 450 -13.75 28.60 -29.44
CA ILE A 450 -13.84 30.06 -29.38
C ILE A 450 -14.10 30.65 -30.77
N THR A 451 -14.57 31.89 -30.81
CA THR A 451 -14.58 32.70 -32.03
C THR A 451 -13.61 33.86 -31.85
N VAL A 452 -12.63 33.97 -32.75
CA VAL A 452 -11.81 35.17 -32.89
C VAL A 452 -12.60 36.15 -33.74
N LYS A 453 -12.84 37.36 -33.23
CA LYS A 453 -13.61 38.39 -33.93
C LYS A 453 -12.87 39.72 -33.91
N PHE A 454 -12.72 40.30 -35.09
CA PHE A 454 -12.34 41.69 -35.29
C PHE A 454 -13.60 42.50 -35.58
N THR A 455 -13.72 43.67 -34.99
CA THR A 455 -14.84 44.60 -35.23
C THR A 455 -14.29 46.00 -35.35
N GLY A 456 -14.33 46.51 -36.58
CA GLY A 456 -14.09 47.90 -36.90
C GLY A 456 -15.37 48.71 -36.71
N ALA A 457 -15.24 49.94 -36.23
CA ALA A 457 -16.34 50.88 -36.15
C ALA A 457 -15.84 52.29 -36.45
N GLU A 458 -16.44 52.92 -37.45
CA GLU A 458 -16.25 54.31 -37.82
C GLU A 458 -17.35 55.22 -37.27
N ASP A 459 -16.99 56.44 -36.95
CA ASP A 459 -17.93 57.53 -36.72
C ASP A 459 -18.38 58.21 -38.03
N SER A 460 -19.10 59.33 -37.96
CA SER A 460 -19.76 59.94 -39.11
C SER A 460 -18.92 60.93 -39.95
N VAL A 461 -17.65 61.18 -39.62
CA VAL A 461 -16.95 62.39 -40.13
C VAL A 461 -15.80 62.10 -41.09
N LYS A 462 -14.84 61.26 -40.70
CA LYS A 462 -13.58 61.06 -41.42
C LYS A 462 -13.23 59.58 -41.40
N GLN A 463 -12.42 59.16 -42.39
CA GLN A 463 -12.14 57.75 -42.57
C GLN A 463 -11.01 57.28 -41.66
N THR A 464 -11.15 56.05 -41.18
CA THR A 464 -10.03 55.23 -40.67
C THR A 464 -10.15 53.81 -41.22
N SER A 465 -9.14 53.40 -41.98
CA SER A 465 -8.97 52.04 -42.49
C SER A 465 -8.29 51.18 -41.42
N PHE A 466 -8.85 50.00 -41.16
CA PHE A 466 -8.21 48.97 -40.36
C PHE A 466 -7.92 47.75 -41.23
N VAL A 467 -6.69 47.62 -41.70
CA VAL A 467 -6.31 46.57 -42.66
C VAL A 467 -5.55 45.47 -41.94
N LEU A 468 -6.14 44.28 -41.94
CA LEU A 468 -5.59 43.08 -41.31
C LEU A 468 -5.06 42.13 -42.37
N ASP A 469 -3.90 41.53 -42.11
CA ASP A 469 -3.33 40.51 -42.97
C ASP A 469 -2.51 39.48 -42.15
N ASP A 470 -2.19 38.34 -42.77
CA ASP A 470 -1.32 37.29 -42.23
C ASP A 470 -1.70 36.89 -40.80
N THR A 471 -3.01 36.71 -40.56
CA THR A 471 -3.54 36.27 -39.27
C THR A 471 -3.08 34.84 -38.97
N ALA A 472 -2.88 34.52 -37.70
CA ALA A 472 -2.42 33.20 -37.31
C ALA A 472 -2.87 32.89 -35.89
N LEU A 473 -3.49 31.74 -35.67
CA LEU A 473 -3.65 31.12 -34.36
C LEU A 473 -2.81 29.84 -34.31
N THR A 474 -1.59 29.96 -33.81
CA THR A 474 -0.65 28.84 -33.69
C THR A 474 -0.70 28.24 -32.31
N VAL A 475 -0.74 26.91 -32.26
CA VAL A 475 -0.60 26.13 -31.02
C VAL A 475 0.60 25.22 -31.11
N SER A 476 1.33 24.98 -30.01
CA SER A 476 2.49 24.08 -29.96
C SER A 476 2.91 23.61 -28.57
#